data_AF-A0A2G9U7L7-F1
#
_entry.id   AF-A0A2G9U7L7-F1
#
_cell.length_a   1.000
_cell.length_b   1.000
_cell.length_c   1.000
_cell.angle_alpha   90.00
_cell.angle_beta   90.00
_cell.angle_gamma   90.00
#
_symmetry.space_group_name_H-M   'P 1'
#
loop_
_entity.id
_entity.type
_entity.pdbx_description
1 polymer ?
#
loop_
_entity_poly.entity_id
_entity_poly.type
_entity_poly.pdbx_seq_one_letter_code
_entity_poly.pdbx_strand_id
1 'polypeptide(L)'
;LYGAKRAVSSSHWSQGGEGAVQLARAIVDVTSECPPHFKFLYPLEMSLEEKIARIACEIYGADGIEFSPEAQEKLKRYKEQGFAGLPICMAKTHLSLSHDPTKKGAPTSWSF
;
A
#
# COMPACT_ATOMS: atom_id res chain seq x y z
N LEU A 1 -2.53 -16.89 12.62
CA LEU A 1 -3.84 -16.34 12.20
C LEU A 1 -3.64 -14.86 11.88
N TYR A 2 -3.82 -14.46 10.63
CA TYR A 2 -3.77 -13.05 10.23
C TYR A 2 -5.13 -12.41 10.56
N GLY A 3 -5.12 -11.26 11.23
CA GLY A 3 -6.35 -10.56 11.63
C GLY A 3 -6.07 -9.35 12.53
N ALA A 4 -7.03 -8.44 12.65
CA ALA A 4 -6.93 -7.31 13.57
C ALA A 4 -7.04 -7.80 15.03
N LYS A 5 -6.12 -7.36 15.92
CA LYS A 5 -6.17 -7.71 17.35
C LYS A 5 -7.35 -7.04 18.08
N ARG A 6 -7.78 -5.85 17.65
CA ARG A 6 -8.85 -5.03 18.26
C ARG A 6 -9.58 -4.21 17.20
N ALA A 7 -10.86 -3.90 17.46
CA ALA A 7 -11.63 -2.84 16.80
C ALA A 7 -12.39 -2.08 17.90
N VAL A 8 -12.20 -0.77 17.98
CA VAL A 8 -12.74 0.05 19.09
C VAL A 8 -13.41 1.32 18.55
N SER A 9 -14.51 1.71 19.19
CA SER A 9 -15.20 2.96 18.86
C SER A 9 -14.37 4.16 19.34
N SER A 10 -14.41 5.26 18.59
CA SER A 10 -13.71 6.50 18.92
C SER A 10 -14.62 7.70 18.62
N SER A 11 -14.83 8.55 19.62
CA SER A 11 -15.74 9.71 19.59
C SER A 11 -15.00 11.04 19.76
N HIS A 12 -13.69 11.06 19.51
CA HIS A 12 -12.84 12.24 19.73
C HIS A 12 -13.24 13.47 18.91
N TRP A 13 -13.93 13.28 17.78
CA TRP A 13 -14.52 14.39 17.03
C TRP A 13 -15.46 15.27 17.88
N SER A 14 -16.27 14.67 18.78
CA SER A 14 -17.19 15.40 19.66
C SER A 14 -16.71 15.53 21.11
N GLN A 15 -15.84 14.63 21.57
CA GLN A 15 -15.41 14.54 22.98
C GLN A 15 -13.92 14.84 23.20
N GLY A 16 -13.20 15.28 22.18
CA GLY A 16 -11.77 15.56 22.28
C GLY A 16 -10.96 14.33 22.71
N GLY A 17 -9.94 14.53 23.53
CA GLY A 17 -9.05 13.43 23.98
C GLY A 17 -9.77 12.31 24.74
N GLU A 18 -10.81 12.63 25.51
CA GLU A 18 -11.57 11.64 26.30
C GLU A 18 -12.21 10.58 25.39
N GLY A 19 -12.73 11.00 24.22
CA GLY A 19 -13.33 10.12 23.23
C GLY A 19 -12.35 9.18 22.50
N ALA A 20 -11.04 9.31 22.75
CA ALA A 20 -9.99 8.45 22.17
C ALA A 20 -9.27 7.56 23.19
N VAL A 21 -9.60 7.62 24.48
CA VAL A 21 -8.88 6.86 25.53
C VAL A 21 -8.89 5.34 25.27
N GLN A 22 -10.01 4.79 24.79
CA GLN A 22 -10.10 3.37 24.46
C GLN A 22 -9.18 2.98 23.29
N LEU A 23 -9.11 3.83 22.26
CA LEU A 23 -8.19 3.65 21.14
C LEU A 23 -6.73 3.72 21.60
N ALA A 24 -6.39 4.68 22.46
CA ALA A 24 -5.04 4.80 23.01
C ALA A 24 -4.63 3.56 23.81
N ARG A 25 -5.51 3.04 24.69
CA ARG A 25 -5.26 1.80 25.44
C ARG A 25 -5.08 0.59 24.52
N ALA A 26 -5.92 0.46 23.49
CA ALA A 26 -5.81 -0.63 22.52
C ALA A 26 -4.48 -0.59 21.74
N ILE A 27 -3.97 0.61 21.41
CA ILE A 27 -2.66 0.78 20.77
C ILE A 27 -1.55 0.29 21.72
N VAL A 28 -1.54 0.76 22.98
CA VAL A 28 -0.53 0.36 23.98
C VAL A 28 -0.53 -1.14 24.20
N ASP A 29 -1.71 -1.75 24.35
CA ASP A 29 -1.87 -3.21 24.47
C ASP A 29 -1.23 -3.94 23.30
N VAL A 30 -1.62 -3.59 22.06
CA VAL A 30 -1.12 -4.23 20.83
C VAL A 30 0.39 -4.05 20.63
N THR A 31 0.97 -2.91 21.02
CA THR A 31 2.40 -2.62 20.84
C THR A 31 3.28 -3.08 22.00
N SER A 32 2.69 -3.41 23.16
CA SER A 32 3.43 -3.90 24.32
C SER A 32 3.90 -5.36 24.20
N GLU A 33 3.26 -6.15 23.32
CA GLU A 33 3.57 -7.56 23.10
C GLU A 33 4.40 -7.77 21.82
N CYS A 34 5.61 -8.33 21.95
CA CYS A 34 6.54 -8.78 20.90
C CYS A 34 6.82 -7.81 19.72
N PRO A 35 8.09 -7.63 19.32
CA PRO A 35 8.41 -6.80 18.15
C PRO A 35 7.69 -7.34 16.91
N PRO A 36 7.08 -6.47 16.08
CA PRO A 36 6.44 -6.92 14.86
C PRO A 36 7.47 -7.54 13.91
N HIS A 37 7.10 -8.61 13.23
CA HIS A 37 7.88 -9.14 12.10
C HIS A 37 7.69 -8.24 10.87
N PHE A 38 8.28 -7.05 10.91
CA PHE A 38 8.22 -6.10 9.81
C PHE A 38 9.18 -6.50 8.68
N LYS A 39 8.68 -6.41 7.45
CA LYS A 39 9.46 -6.52 6.22
C LYS A 39 8.92 -5.54 5.20
N PHE A 40 9.81 -4.98 4.37
CA PHE A 40 9.39 -4.22 3.19
C PHE A 40 8.74 -5.16 2.16
N LEU A 41 7.87 -4.60 1.30
CA LEU A 41 7.16 -5.37 0.27
C LEU A 41 8.11 -5.97 -0.78
N TYR A 42 9.21 -5.26 -1.07
CA TYR A 42 10.24 -5.66 -2.02
C TYR A 42 11.62 -5.09 -1.61
N PRO A 43 12.72 -5.74 -2.01
CA PRO A 43 14.08 -5.20 -1.96
C PRO A 43 14.34 -4.17 -3.08
N LEU A 44 15.30 -3.26 -2.89
CA LEU A 44 15.57 -2.18 -3.84
C LEU A 44 16.31 -2.62 -5.12
N GLU A 45 16.89 -3.82 -5.10
CA GLU A 45 17.62 -4.43 -6.21
C GLU A 45 16.69 -4.99 -7.29
N MET A 46 15.40 -5.12 -6.97
CA MET A 46 14.35 -5.55 -7.89
C MET A 46 14.22 -4.57 -9.07
N SER A 47 13.84 -5.06 -10.25
CA SER A 47 13.62 -4.17 -11.41
C SER A 47 12.47 -3.19 -11.16
N LEU A 48 12.47 -2.05 -11.85
CA LEU A 48 11.40 -1.05 -11.72
C LEU A 48 10.03 -1.67 -12.02
N GLU A 49 9.96 -2.51 -13.05
CA GLU A 49 8.74 -3.23 -13.46
C GLU A 49 8.25 -4.19 -12.37
N GLU A 50 9.13 -5.00 -11.80
CA GLU A 50 8.77 -5.93 -10.73
C GLU A 50 8.34 -5.19 -9.44
N LYS A 51 8.98 -4.06 -9.11
CA LYS A 51 8.55 -3.23 -7.98
C LYS A 51 7.14 -2.70 -8.17
N ILE A 52 6.81 -2.21 -9.37
CA ILE A 52 5.47 -1.75 -9.74
C ILE A 52 4.48 -2.93 -9.66
N ALA A 53 4.86 -4.10 -10.20
CA ALA A 53 4.03 -5.30 -10.17
C ALA A 53 3.74 -5.78 -8.74
N ARG A 54 4.73 -5.81 -7.84
CA ARG A 54 4.53 -6.20 -6.44
C ARG A 54 3.53 -5.29 -5.74
N ILE A 55 3.61 -3.96 -5.95
CA ILE A 55 2.64 -3.04 -5.37
C ILE A 55 1.23 -3.30 -5.95
N ALA A 56 1.10 -3.39 -7.28
CA ALA A 56 -0.18 -3.58 -7.94
C ALA A 56 -0.85 -4.90 -7.54
N CYS A 57 -0.12 -6.01 -7.56
CA CYS A 57 -0.68 -7.33 -7.31
C CYS A 57 -0.94 -7.59 -5.81
N GLU A 58 -0.01 -7.28 -4.91
CA GLU A 58 -0.19 -7.64 -3.49
C GLU A 58 -0.92 -6.59 -2.66
N ILE A 59 -0.79 -5.30 -2.98
CA ILE A 59 -1.44 -4.23 -2.21
C ILE A 59 -2.79 -3.87 -2.83
N TYR A 60 -2.87 -3.76 -4.15
CA TYR A 60 -4.11 -3.34 -4.82
C TYR A 60 -4.99 -4.52 -5.27
N GLY A 61 -4.42 -5.72 -5.43
CA GLY A 61 -5.15 -6.89 -5.90
C GLY A 61 -5.40 -6.89 -7.41
N ALA A 62 -4.50 -6.27 -8.19
CA ALA A 62 -4.51 -6.39 -9.64
C ALA A 62 -4.01 -7.78 -10.09
N ASP A 63 -4.49 -8.27 -11.22
CA ASP A 63 -4.01 -9.54 -11.80
C ASP A 63 -2.64 -9.38 -12.50
N GLY A 64 -2.26 -8.15 -12.83
CA GLY A 64 -1.03 -7.81 -13.51
C GLY A 64 -0.88 -6.31 -13.74
N ILE A 65 0.11 -5.94 -14.55
CA ILE A 65 0.40 -4.55 -14.91
C ILE A 65 0.59 -4.44 -16.42
N GLU A 66 0.23 -3.29 -16.98
CA GLU A 66 0.46 -2.96 -18.37
C GLU A 66 1.20 -1.62 -18.49
N PHE A 67 2.11 -1.53 -19.47
CA PHE A 67 2.86 -0.31 -19.73
C PHE A 67 2.54 0.21 -21.12
N SER A 68 2.21 1.49 -21.19
CA SER A 68 2.22 2.19 -22.48
C SER A 68 3.64 2.25 -23.05
N PRO A 69 3.80 2.41 -24.38
CA PRO A 69 5.12 2.56 -25.00
C PRO A 69 5.93 3.71 -24.37
N GLU A 70 5.30 4.84 -24.07
CA GLU A 70 5.93 5.98 -23.39
C GLU A 70 6.46 5.61 -21.99
N ALA A 71 5.71 4.81 -21.24
CA ALA A 71 6.14 4.35 -19.91
C ALA A 71 7.36 3.42 -20.03
N GLN A 72 7.38 2.52 -21.01
CA GLN A 72 8.52 1.62 -21.26
C GLN A 72 9.79 2.41 -21.60
N GLU A 73 9.69 3.44 -22.45
CA GLU A 73 10.82 4.31 -22.78
C GLU A 73 11.36 5.05 -21.55
N LYS A 74 10.47 5.58 -20.69
CA LYS A 74 10.87 6.26 -19.45
C LYS A 74 11.54 5.29 -18.47
N LEU A 75 11.01 4.09 -18.31
CA LEU A 75 11.61 3.05 -17.46
C LEU A 75 13.02 2.72 -17.92
N LYS A 76 13.23 2.53 -19.22
CA LYS A 76 14.56 2.31 -19.81
C LYS A 76 15.50 3.47 -19.49
N ARG A 77 15.07 4.71 -19.72
CA ARG A 77 15.86 5.91 -19.42
C ARG A 77 16.24 6.01 -17.94
N TYR A 78 15.33 5.71 -17.02
CA TYR A 78 15.63 5.74 -15.59
C TYR A 78 16.64 4.67 -15.17
N LYS A 79 16.60 3.50 -15.81
CA LYS A 79 17.63 2.47 -15.60
C LYS A 79 19.01 2.95 -16.06
N GLU A 80 19.10 3.53 -17.26
CA GLU A 80 20.35 4.08 -17.81
C GLU A 80 20.92 5.21 -16.95
N GLN A 81 20.06 6.01 -16.31
CA GLN A 81 20.44 7.08 -15.39
C GLN A 81 20.85 6.59 -13.99
N GLY A 82 20.77 5.28 -13.71
CA GLY A 82 21.12 4.71 -12.41
C GLY A 82 20.02 4.84 -11.35
N PHE A 83 18.79 5.18 -11.72
CA PHE A 83 17.67 5.35 -10.78
C PHE A 83 16.91 4.05 -10.48
N ALA A 84 17.34 2.93 -11.05
CA ALA A 84 16.70 1.62 -10.86
C ALA A 84 16.62 1.21 -9.38
N GLY A 85 17.57 1.65 -8.54
CA GLY A 85 17.62 1.34 -7.11
C GLY A 85 16.67 2.15 -6.22
N LEU A 86 15.92 3.11 -6.76
CA LEU A 86 14.98 3.93 -5.98
C LEU A 86 13.66 3.17 -5.69
N PRO A 87 12.93 3.54 -4.63
CA PRO A 87 11.58 3.03 -4.39
C PRO A 87 10.56 3.65 -5.36
N ILE A 88 9.43 2.97 -5.53
CA ILE A 88 8.33 3.41 -6.40
C ILE A 88 7.28 4.18 -5.61
N CYS A 89 6.85 5.33 -6.15
CA CYS A 89 5.67 6.06 -5.70
C CYS A 89 4.55 5.90 -6.75
N MET A 90 3.44 5.26 -6.37
CA MET A 90 2.31 5.01 -7.27
C MET A 90 1.37 6.21 -7.28
N ALA A 91 1.31 6.94 -8.40
CA ALA A 91 0.32 8.00 -8.62
C ALA A 91 -0.96 7.40 -9.23
N LYS A 92 -1.99 7.20 -8.42
CA LYS A 92 -3.31 6.70 -8.84
C LYS A 92 -4.44 7.35 -8.05
N THR A 93 -5.68 7.08 -8.43
CA THR A 93 -6.85 7.49 -7.63
C THR A 93 -6.85 6.86 -6.23
N HIS A 94 -7.26 7.63 -5.22
CA HIS A 94 -7.44 7.17 -3.84
C HIS A 94 -8.85 6.60 -3.58
N LEU A 95 -9.76 6.73 -4.55
CA LEU A 95 -11.18 6.36 -4.41
C LEU A 95 -11.46 4.87 -4.69
N SER A 96 -10.44 4.13 -5.09
CA SER A 96 -10.46 2.71 -5.44
C SER A 96 -9.08 2.08 -5.19
N LEU A 97 -9.04 0.77 -4.94
CA LEU A 97 -7.78 0.02 -5.03
C LEU A 97 -7.25 -0.01 -6.47
N SER A 98 -8.14 -0.06 -7.46
CA SER A 98 -7.78 0.05 -8.88
C SER A 98 -7.42 1.46 -9.33
N HIS A 99 -7.05 1.59 -10.60
CA HIS A 99 -6.86 2.88 -11.27
C HIS A 99 -8.20 3.56 -11.68
N ASP A 100 -9.33 2.86 -11.55
CA ASP A 100 -10.67 3.35 -11.89
C ASP A 100 -11.44 3.75 -10.62
N PRO A 101 -11.78 5.04 -10.44
CA PRO A 101 -12.43 5.52 -9.22
C PRO A 101 -13.84 4.97 -9.01
N THR A 102 -14.48 4.39 -10.02
CA THR A 102 -15.84 3.86 -9.94
C THR A 102 -15.90 2.44 -9.36
N LYS A 103 -14.79 1.68 -9.44
CA LYS A 103 -14.70 0.33 -8.86
C LYS A 103 -14.55 0.43 -7.33
N LYS A 104 -15.56 -0.02 -6.57
CA LYS A 104 -15.59 0.09 -5.09
C LYS A 104 -15.31 -1.26 -4.41
N GLY A 105 -14.99 -1.21 -3.12
CA GLY A 105 -14.69 -2.39 -2.31
C GLY A 105 -13.31 -2.97 -2.62
N ALA A 106 -13.23 -4.29 -2.77
CA ALA A 106 -12.03 -5.03 -3.15
C ALA A 106 -12.20 -5.60 -4.58
N PRO A 107 -11.98 -4.81 -5.64
CA PRO A 107 -12.22 -5.24 -7.01
C PRO A 107 -11.22 -6.32 -7.46
N THR A 108 -11.71 -7.27 -8.24
CA THR A 108 -10.92 -8.35 -8.87
C THR A 108 -10.98 -8.26 -10.40
N SER A 109 -10.15 -9.03 -11.11
CA SER A 109 -10.23 -9.15 -12.57
C SER A 109 -9.90 -7.84 -13.32
N TRP A 110 -8.71 -7.27 -13.05
CA TRP A 110 -8.23 -6.04 -13.70
C TRP A 110 -6.69 -5.97 -13.74
N SER A 111 -6.16 -5.39 -14.82
CA SER A 111 -4.74 -5.02 -14.95
C SER A 111 -4.53 -3.59 -14.47
N PHE A 112 -3.38 -3.34 -13.82
CA PHE A 112 -2.96 -1.99 -13.43
C PHE A 112 -2.37 -1.19 -14.59
#